data_AF-A0AAW6R1Z7-F1
#
_entry.id   AF-A0AAW6R1Z7-F1
#
_cell.length_a   1.000
_cell.length_b   1.000
_cell.length_c   1.000
_cell.angle_alpha   90.00
_cell.angle_beta   90.00
_cell.angle_gamma   90.00
#
_symmetry.space_group_name_H-M   'P 1'
#
loop_
_entity.id
_entity.type
_entity.pdbx_description
1 polymer ?
#
loop_
_entity_poly.entity_id
_entity_poly.type
_entity_poly.pdbx_seq_one_letter_code
_entity_poly.pdbx_strand_id
1 'polypeptide(L)'
;VAPEKAELPRPFRLAIIQLGTYDGTVYNARQVIDTVGHLCDYILFDSAWVGYEQFIPMMADSSPLLLELNENDPGIFVTQSVHKQQAGFSQTSQIHKKDNHIRGQARFCPHKRLNNAFMLHASTSPFYPLFAALDVNAKIHEGESGRRLWAECVELGIESRKAILARCKLFRPFIPPVVDGKLWQDYPTSVLASDRRFFSFEPGAKWH
;
A
#
# COMPACT_ATOMS: atom_id res chain seq x y z
N VAL A 1 -11.72 20.14 17.44
CA VAL A 1 -12.78 19.16 17.06
C VAL A 1 -14.01 19.96 16.66
N ALA A 2 -14.82 19.49 15.70
CA ALA A 2 -15.97 20.21 15.14
C ALA A 2 -17.27 19.39 15.32
N PRO A 3 -17.84 19.31 16.54
CA PRO A 3 -19.00 18.46 16.85
C PRO A 3 -20.24 18.76 16.01
N GLU A 4 -20.39 20.02 15.58
CA GLU A 4 -21.47 20.48 14.72
C GLU A 4 -21.51 19.79 13.34
N LYS A 5 -20.42 19.11 12.95
CA LYS A 5 -20.33 18.37 11.69
C LYS A 5 -20.73 16.90 11.81
N ALA A 6 -20.97 16.37 13.01
CA ALA A 6 -21.21 14.94 13.24
C ALA A 6 -22.37 14.38 12.42
N GLU A 7 -23.41 15.19 12.19
CA GLU A 7 -24.61 14.82 11.43
C GLU A 7 -24.49 15.06 9.92
N LEU A 8 -23.36 15.59 9.43
CA LEU A 8 -23.13 15.73 8.00
C LEU A 8 -22.95 14.35 7.35
N PRO A 9 -23.39 14.14 6.10
CA PRO A 9 -23.15 12.87 5.40
C PRO A 9 -21.67 12.49 5.30
N ARG A 10 -20.80 13.50 5.18
CA ARG A 10 -19.33 13.37 5.17
C ARG A 10 -18.72 14.32 6.21
N PRO A 11 -18.65 13.94 7.49
CA PRO A 11 -18.13 14.83 8.53
C PRO A 11 -16.63 15.12 8.37
N PHE A 12 -15.89 14.25 7.66
CA PHE A 12 -14.43 14.35 7.52
C PHE A 12 -14.02 14.87 6.15
N ARG A 13 -13.20 15.93 6.12
CA ARG A 13 -12.59 16.40 4.87
C ARG A 13 -11.51 15.44 4.36
N LEU A 14 -10.76 14.85 5.28
CA LEU A 14 -9.65 13.96 4.99
C LEU A 14 -9.50 12.97 6.14
N ALA A 15 -9.45 11.68 5.82
CA ALA A 15 -8.89 10.67 6.72
C ALA A 15 -7.49 10.30 6.22
N ILE A 16 -6.54 10.16 7.13
CA ILE A 16 -5.18 9.70 6.83
C ILE A 16 -5.00 8.34 7.49
N ILE A 17 -4.70 7.33 6.70
CA ILE A 17 -4.57 5.94 7.15
C ILE A 17 -3.20 5.45 6.69
N GLN A 18 -2.41 4.91 7.62
CA GLN A 18 -1.15 4.27 7.28
C GLN A 18 -1.45 2.90 6.66
N LEU A 19 -1.25 2.76 5.35
CA LEU A 19 -1.62 1.54 4.61
C LEU A 19 -0.79 0.34 5.03
N GLY A 20 0.52 0.56 5.21
CA GLY A 20 1.47 -0.43 5.70
C GLY A 20 2.25 0.14 6.87
N THR A 21 2.22 -0.54 8.01
CA THR A 21 3.01 -0.17 9.18
C THR A 21 4.48 -0.59 9.01
N TYR A 22 5.35 -0.02 9.83
CA TYR A 22 6.77 -0.37 9.84
C TYR A 22 6.98 -1.89 10.05
N ASP A 23 6.22 -2.46 10.99
CA ASP A 23 6.37 -3.87 11.40
C ASP A 23 5.68 -4.87 10.47
N GLY A 24 5.21 -4.43 9.29
CA GLY A 24 4.71 -5.32 8.25
C GLY A 24 3.22 -5.66 8.34
N THR A 25 2.41 -4.87 9.06
CA THR A 25 0.95 -4.97 8.97
C THR A 25 0.44 -4.16 7.80
N VAL A 26 -0.21 -4.81 6.82
CA VAL A 26 -0.76 -4.15 5.62
C VAL A 26 -2.28 -4.27 5.63
N TYR A 27 -2.96 -3.14 5.51
CA TYR A 27 -4.42 -3.09 5.51
C TYR A 27 -5.00 -3.65 4.20
N ASN A 28 -6.24 -4.14 4.28
CA ASN A 28 -7.10 -4.31 3.11
C ASN A 28 -7.72 -2.96 2.77
N ALA A 29 -7.26 -2.34 1.67
CA ALA A 29 -7.70 -1.00 1.29
C ALA A 29 -9.19 -0.96 0.89
N ARG A 30 -9.69 -2.03 0.26
CA ARG A 30 -11.12 -2.18 -0.07
C ARG A 30 -11.97 -2.12 1.20
N GLN A 31 -11.64 -2.92 2.20
CA GLN A 31 -12.37 -2.95 3.46
C GLN A 31 -12.38 -1.59 4.16
N VAL A 32 -11.27 -0.86 4.12
CA VAL A 32 -11.19 0.51 4.66
C VAL A 32 -12.18 1.44 3.95
N ILE A 33 -12.19 1.45 2.61
CA ILE A 33 -13.09 2.32 1.84
C ILE A 33 -14.55 1.95 2.10
N ASP A 34 -14.88 0.67 2.12
CA ASP A 34 -16.26 0.22 2.34
C ASP A 34 -16.74 0.59 3.75
N THR A 35 -15.85 0.54 4.75
CA THR A 35 -16.21 0.80 6.16
C THR A 35 -16.34 2.30 6.46
N VAL A 36 -15.40 3.13 6.01
CA VAL A 36 -15.33 4.56 6.41
C VAL A 36 -15.35 5.55 5.25
N GLY A 37 -15.29 5.09 4.00
CA GLY A 37 -15.18 5.96 2.83
C GLY A 37 -16.37 6.89 2.62
N HIS A 38 -17.57 6.45 2.98
CA HIS A 38 -18.79 7.26 2.88
C HIS A 38 -18.79 8.46 3.85
N LEU A 39 -17.97 8.45 4.89
CA LEU A 39 -17.85 9.53 5.88
C LEU A 39 -16.81 10.60 5.48
N CYS A 40 -16.02 10.35 4.44
CA CYS A 40 -14.83 11.14 4.10
C CYS A 40 -14.95 11.77 2.72
N ASP A 41 -14.58 13.04 2.56
CA ASP A 41 -14.41 13.60 1.21
C ASP A 41 -13.22 12.94 0.49
N TYR A 42 -12.11 12.78 1.20
CA TYR A 42 -10.88 12.13 0.74
C TYR A 42 -10.34 11.15 1.77
N ILE A 43 -9.66 10.11 1.30
CA ILE A 43 -8.77 9.27 2.11
C ILE A 43 -7.36 9.37 1.51
N LEU A 44 -6.39 9.67 2.37
CA LEU A 44 -4.97 9.55 2.05
C LEU A 44 -4.43 8.27 2.69
N PHE A 45 -3.93 7.38 1.85
CA PHE A 45 -3.18 6.20 2.28
C PHE A 45 -1.69 6.55 2.36
N ASP A 46 -1.18 6.74 3.57
CA ASP A 46 0.26 6.84 3.79
C ASP A 46 0.87 5.45 3.62
N SER A 47 1.46 5.27 2.44
CA SER A 47 1.95 4.00 1.92
C SER A 47 3.46 4.01 1.82
N ALA A 48 4.14 4.83 2.64
CA ALA A 48 5.59 4.96 2.56
C ALA A 48 6.34 3.63 2.72
N TRP A 49 5.85 2.71 3.54
CA TRP A 49 6.44 1.39 3.76
C TRP A 49 6.00 0.32 2.75
N VAL A 50 5.12 0.66 1.80
CA VAL A 50 4.63 -0.27 0.78
C VAL A 50 4.69 0.40 -0.59
N GLY A 51 3.84 0.01 -1.53
CA GLY A 51 3.83 0.45 -2.93
C GLY A 51 4.01 -0.72 -3.91
N TYR A 52 4.56 -1.83 -3.44
CA TYR A 52 4.76 -3.04 -4.23
C TYR A 52 3.55 -3.96 -4.24
N GLU A 53 2.57 -3.75 -3.35
CA GLU A 53 1.35 -4.56 -3.26
C GLU A 53 0.56 -4.52 -4.57
N GLN A 54 0.67 -3.43 -5.34
CA GLN A 54 0.07 -3.29 -6.68
C GLN A 54 0.66 -4.28 -7.72
N PHE A 55 1.89 -4.74 -7.52
CA PHE A 55 2.60 -5.63 -8.45
C PHE A 55 2.56 -7.10 -8.02
N ILE A 56 2.15 -7.40 -6.78
CA ILE A 56 2.07 -8.75 -6.21
C ILE A 56 0.60 -9.20 -6.19
N PRO A 57 0.18 -10.18 -7.03
CA PRO A 57 -1.23 -10.54 -7.19
C PRO A 57 -1.96 -10.90 -5.89
N MET A 58 -1.32 -11.65 -4.98
CA MET A 58 -1.96 -12.02 -3.70
C MET A 58 -2.21 -10.83 -2.75
N MET A 59 -1.63 -9.66 -3.04
CA MET A 59 -1.79 -8.44 -2.25
C MET A 59 -2.68 -7.39 -2.94
N ALA A 60 -3.35 -7.73 -4.05
CA ALA A 60 -4.11 -6.76 -4.85
C ALA A 60 -5.17 -5.98 -4.04
N ASP A 61 -5.83 -6.63 -3.09
CA ASP A 61 -6.83 -6.02 -2.19
C ASP A 61 -6.24 -4.92 -1.29
N SER A 62 -4.93 -4.94 -1.05
CA SER A 62 -4.22 -3.90 -0.30
C SER A 62 -3.95 -2.66 -1.14
N SER A 63 -4.02 -2.73 -2.47
CA SER A 63 -3.70 -1.57 -3.32
C SER A 63 -4.92 -0.67 -3.54
N PRO A 64 -4.98 0.55 -2.96
CA PRO A 64 -6.09 1.46 -3.18
C PRO A 64 -6.20 1.97 -4.62
N LEU A 65 -5.11 1.89 -5.41
CA LEU A 65 -5.08 2.34 -6.80
C LEU A 65 -5.76 1.36 -7.76
N LEU A 66 -5.80 0.06 -7.42
CA LEU A 66 -6.46 -0.99 -8.20
C LEU A 66 -7.97 -1.05 -7.98
N LEU A 67 -8.49 -0.30 -7.02
CA LEU A 67 -9.91 -0.33 -6.69
C LEU A 67 -10.73 0.40 -7.75
N GLU A 68 -11.82 -0.23 -8.18
CA GLU A 68 -12.91 0.45 -8.89
C GLU A 68 -13.73 1.29 -7.91
N LEU A 69 -14.00 2.53 -8.27
CA LEU A 69 -14.64 3.54 -7.43
C LEU A 69 -15.75 4.25 -8.19
N ASN A 70 -16.83 4.59 -7.49
CA ASN A 70 -17.97 5.34 -8.03
C ASN A 70 -18.12 6.71 -7.34
N GLU A 71 -19.05 7.54 -7.79
CA GLU A 71 -19.27 8.91 -7.33
C GLU A 71 -19.57 9.06 -5.82
N ASN A 72 -19.97 7.97 -5.15
CA ASN A 72 -20.22 7.90 -3.70
C ASN A 72 -18.99 7.46 -2.90
N ASP A 73 -17.88 7.13 -3.54
CA ASP A 73 -16.62 6.82 -2.86
C ASP A 73 -15.85 8.12 -2.51
N PRO A 74 -14.90 8.09 -1.56
CA PRO A 74 -13.99 9.21 -1.32
C PRO A 74 -13.01 9.38 -2.48
N GLY A 75 -12.49 10.59 -2.67
CA GLY A 75 -11.29 10.78 -3.48
C GLY A 75 -10.08 10.14 -2.81
N ILE A 76 -9.19 9.51 -3.58
CA ILE A 76 -8.05 8.78 -3.04
C ILE A 76 -6.74 9.50 -3.34
N PHE A 77 -5.94 9.68 -2.30
CA PHE A 77 -4.52 10.00 -2.40
C PHE A 77 -3.69 8.84 -1.87
N VAL A 78 -2.55 8.58 -2.50
CA VAL A 78 -1.57 7.61 -2.03
C VAL A 78 -0.22 8.27 -2.01
N THR A 79 0.42 8.33 -0.85
CA THR A 79 1.81 8.80 -0.72
C THR A 79 2.72 7.60 -0.56
N GLN A 80 3.79 7.51 -1.34
CA GLN A 80 4.77 6.44 -1.19
C GLN A 80 6.20 6.96 -1.29
N SER A 81 7.07 6.44 -0.43
CA SER A 81 8.50 6.74 -0.45
C SER A 81 9.19 5.75 -1.36
N VAL A 82 9.44 6.15 -2.60
CA VAL A 82 10.09 5.31 -3.60
C VAL A 82 11.43 4.77 -3.10
N HIS A 83 12.18 5.56 -2.33
CA HIS A 83 13.46 5.17 -1.77
C HIS A 83 13.44 4.14 -0.63
N LYS A 84 12.26 3.79 -0.09
CA LYS A 84 12.19 2.82 1.03
C LYS A 84 12.24 1.39 0.54
N GLN A 85 11.23 0.98 -0.24
CA GLN A 85 11.09 -0.40 -0.73
C GLN A 85 10.80 -0.47 -2.24
N GLN A 86 11.06 0.61 -2.98
CA GLN A 86 11.08 0.63 -4.45
C GLN A 86 12.48 1.10 -4.93
N ALA A 87 12.61 1.48 -6.20
CA ALA A 87 13.90 1.79 -6.81
C ALA A 87 14.14 3.32 -6.93
N GLY A 88 14.62 3.98 -5.88
CA GLY A 88 14.95 5.41 -5.94
C GLY A 88 15.95 5.88 -4.90
N PHE A 89 16.55 7.05 -5.13
CA PHE A 89 17.46 7.69 -4.17
C PHE A 89 16.70 8.25 -2.97
N SER A 90 17.34 8.30 -1.79
CA SER A 90 16.81 9.02 -0.63
C SER A 90 16.24 10.38 -1.01
N GLN A 91 15.13 10.78 -0.39
CA GLN A 91 14.29 11.94 -0.73
C GLN A 91 13.36 11.79 -1.94
N THR A 92 13.43 10.69 -2.70
CA THR A 92 12.44 10.43 -3.77
C THR A 92 11.15 9.83 -3.21
N SER A 93 10.01 10.42 -3.59
CA SER A 93 8.66 9.97 -3.23
C SER A 93 7.65 10.36 -4.31
N GLN A 94 6.45 9.79 -4.27
CA GLN A 94 5.36 10.07 -5.20
C GLN A 94 4.04 10.30 -4.46
N ILE A 95 3.19 11.13 -5.05
CA ILE A 95 1.79 11.32 -4.65
C ILE A 95 0.93 10.89 -5.84
N HIS A 96 0.19 9.79 -5.68
CA HIS A 96 -0.81 9.36 -6.65
C HIS A 96 -2.17 9.94 -6.29
N LYS A 97 -2.86 10.48 -7.30
CA LYS A 97 -4.19 11.08 -7.16
C LYS A 97 -5.20 10.30 -7.99
N LYS A 98 -6.16 9.67 -7.32
CA LYS A 98 -7.26 8.93 -7.93
C LYS A 98 -8.59 9.46 -7.40
N ASP A 99 -9.14 10.47 -8.05
CA ASP A 99 -10.38 11.15 -7.63
C ASP A 99 -11.24 11.62 -8.80
N ASN A 100 -11.01 11.08 -10.00
CA ASN A 100 -11.79 11.45 -11.17
C ASN A 100 -13.27 11.01 -11.07
N HIS A 101 -13.58 9.96 -10.30
CA HIS A 101 -14.94 9.48 -10.03
C HIS A 101 -15.81 10.50 -9.28
N ILE A 102 -15.21 11.49 -8.61
CA ILE A 102 -15.92 12.58 -7.94
C ILE A 102 -15.80 13.93 -8.67
N ARG A 103 -15.29 13.93 -9.91
CA ARG A 103 -15.19 15.15 -10.72
C ARG A 103 -16.56 15.80 -10.90
N GLY A 104 -16.60 17.13 -10.76
CA GLY A 104 -17.84 17.91 -10.85
C GLY A 104 -18.57 18.10 -9.52
N GLN A 105 -18.22 17.32 -8.49
CA GLN A 105 -18.73 17.54 -7.14
C GLN A 105 -17.98 18.68 -6.45
N ALA A 106 -18.65 19.42 -5.56
CA ALA A 106 -18.06 20.54 -4.82
C ALA A 106 -16.82 20.13 -3.99
N ARG A 107 -16.76 18.86 -3.56
CA ARG A 107 -15.65 18.31 -2.78
C ARG A 107 -14.39 18.02 -3.59
N PHE A 108 -14.46 17.94 -4.92
CA PHE A 108 -13.32 17.62 -5.80
C PHE A 108 -12.17 18.62 -5.67
N CYS A 109 -10.94 18.10 -5.57
CA CYS A 109 -9.71 18.87 -5.55
C CYS A 109 -9.11 18.95 -6.97
N PRO A 110 -9.29 20.05 -7.71
CA PRO A 110 -8.72 20.19 -9.04
C PRO A 110 -7.19 20.31 -8.97
N HIS A 111 -6.52 19.92 -10.07
CA HIS A 111 -5.06 19.97 -10.18
C HIS A 111 -4.49 21.34 -9.79
N LYS A 112 -5.11 22.46 -10.18
CA LYS A 112 -4.63 23.81 -9.82
C LYS A 112 -4.51 24.01 -8.30
N ARG A 113 -5.46 23.49 -7.50
CA ARG A 113 -5.42 23.60 -6.03
C ARG A 113 -4.35 22.68 -5.44
N LEU A 114 -4.26 21.44 -5.94
CA LEU A 114 -3.23 20.51 -5.48
C LEU A 114 -1.81 21.00 -5.82
N ASN A 115 -1.61 21.50 -7.05
CA ASN A 115 -0.33 22.02 -7.50
C ASN A 115 0.10 23.26 -6.69
N ASN A 116 -0.86 24.10 -6.28
CA ASN A 116 -0.57 25.21 -5.39
C ASN A 116 0.02 24.72 -4.05
N ALA A 117 -0.53 23.65 -3.46
CA ALA A 117 0.02 23.05 -2.25
C ALA A 117 1.39 22.37 -2.51
N PHE A 118 1.56 21.68 -3.64
CA PHE A 118 2.83 21.10 -4.04
C PHE A 118 3.95 22.16 -4.12
N MET A 119 3.67 23.30 -4.74
CA MET A 119 4.64 24.39 -4.92
C MET A 119 5.05 25.08 -3.61
N LEU A 120 4.29 24.95 -2.52
CA LEU A 120 4.70 25.44 -1.19
C LEU A 120 5.87 24.64 -0.61
N HIS A 121 6.01 23.38 -0.99
CA HIS A 121 6.99 22.45 -0.44
C HIS A 121 8.07 22.03 -1.44
N ALA A 122 7.80 22.18 -2.74
CA ALA A 122 8.76 21.90 -3.79
C ALA A 122 9.86 22.96 -3.86
N SER A 123 11.10 22.54 -4.07
CA SER A 123 12.20 23.45 -4.38
C SER A 123 11.96 24.10 -5.75
N THR A 124 12.26 25.39 -5.88
CA THR A 124 12.32 26.07 -7.18
C THR A 124 13.48 25.58 -8.06
N SER A 125 14.42 24.85 -7.46
CA SER A 125 15.60 24.26 -8.12
C SER A 125 15.70 22.77 -7.74
N PRO A 126 14.85 21.90 -8.31
CA PRO A 126 14.91 20.47 -8.04
C PRO A 126 16.20 19.84 -8.57
N PHE A 127 16.69 18.78 -7.92
CA PHE A 127 17.85 18.03 -8.40
C PHE A 127 17.41 16.99 -9.44
N TYR A 128 17.77 17.21 -10.70
CA TYR A 128 17.23 16.45 -11.85
C TYR A 128 17.50 14.93 -11.78
N PRO A 129 18.67 14.46 -11.28
CA PRO A 129 18.88 13.02 -11.09
C PRO A 129 17.89 12.34 -10.13
N LEU A 130 17.31 13.05 -9.16
CA LEU A 130 16.23 12.49 -8.32
C LEU A 130 14.96 12.24 -9.13
N PHE A 131 14.65 13.14 -10.07
CA PHE A 131 13.52 12.98 -10.98
C PHE A 131 13.76 11.83 -11.95
N ALA A 132 14.97 11.69 -12.50
CA ALA A 132 15.34 10.57 -13.34
C ALA A 132 15.20 9.22 -12.60
N ALA A 133 15.56 9.17 -11.31
CA ALA A 133 15.37 7.96 -10.50
C ALA A 133 13.88 7.60 -10.37
N LEU A 134 12.99 8.58 -10.19
CA LEU A 134 11.54 8.35 -10.15
C LEU A 134 10.98 7.83 -11.49
N ASP A 135 11.52 8.30 -12.62
CA ASP A 135 11.12 7.87 -13.96
C ASP A 135 11.57 6.43 -14.24
N VAL A 136 12.83 6.12 -13.96
CA VAL A 136 13.37 4.76 -14.09
C VAL A 136 12.65 3.79 -13.16
N ASN A 137 12.29 4.21 -11.93
CA ASN A 137 11.47 3.41 -11.02
C ASN A 137 10.15 2.97 -11.68
N ALA A 138 9.43 3.89 -12.31
CA ALA A 138 8.18 3.57 -12.98
C ALA A 138 8.40 2.54 -14.09
N LYS A 139 9.48 2.68 -14.87
CA LYS A 139 9.81 1.74 -15.94
C LYS A 139 10.23 0.36 -15.44
N ILE A 140 10.97 0.27 -14.33
CA ILE A 140 11.35 -1.00 -13.68
C ILE A 140 10.10 -1.82 -13.31
N HIS A 141 9.06 -1.15 -12.81
CA HIS A 141 7.85 -1.80 -12.33
C HIS A 141 6.80 -2.03 -13.43
N GLU A 142 7.00 -1.50 -14.62
CA GLU A 142 6.06 -1.61 -15.72
C GLU A 142 6.02 -3.04 -16.31
N GLY A 143 4.80 -3.52 -16.57
CA GLY A 143 4.58 -4.75 -17.33
C GLY A 143 4.93 -6.05 -16.60
N GLU A 144 5.05 -7.13 -17.36
CA GLU A 144 5.29 -8.47 -16.82
C GLU A 144 6.68 -8.61 -16.19
N SER A 145 7.69 -7.94 -16.74
CA SER A 145 9.05 -7.96 -16.19
C SER A 145 9.09 -7.40 -14.77
N GLY A 146 8.41 -6.29 -14.49
CA GLY A 146 8.33 -5.72 -13.15
C GLY A 146 7.62 -6.64 -12.16
N ARG A 147 6.51 -7.26 -12.58
CA ARG A 147 5.78 -8.25 -11.74
C ARG A 147 6.63 -9.49 -11.46
N ARG A 148 7.40 -9.95 -12.45
CA ARG A 148 8.31 -11.09 -12.30
C ARG A 148 9.41 -10.82 -11.27
N LEU A 149 10.00 -9.63 -11.26
CA LEU A 149 11.00 -9.24 -10.24
C LEU A 149 10.42 -9.37 -8.82
N TRP A 150 9.17 -8.94 -8.63
CA TRP A 150 8.49 -9.09 -7.34
C TRP A 150 8.13 -10.54 -7.01
N ALA A 151 7.71 -11.34 -7.99
CA ALA A 151 7.46 -12.77 -7.78
C ALA A 151 8.73 -13.51 -7.32
N GLU A 152 9.86 -13.28 -7.99
CA GLU A 152 11.16 -13.86 -7.62
C GLU A 152 11.59 -13.38 -6.21
N CYS A 153 11.34 -12.11 -5.86
CA CYS A 153 11.60 -11.57 -4.52
C CYS A 153 10.75 -12.25 -3.43
N VAL A 154 9.46 -12.48 -3.70
CA VAL A 154 8.55 -13.18 -2.77
C VAL A 154 8.99 -14.62 -2.55
N GLU A 155 9.31 -15.35 -3.63
CA GLU A 155 9.81 -16.72 -3.52
C GLU A 155 11.10 -16.80 -2.72
N LEU A 156 12.06 -15.91 -2.98
CA LEU A 156 13.30 -15.81 -2.21
C LEU A 156 13.03 -15.51 -0.73
N GLY A 157 12.10 -14.60 -0.44
CA GLY A 157 11.68 -14.27 0.92
C GLY A 157 11.06 -15.47 1.67
N ILE A 158 10.29 -16.30 0.97
CA ILE A 158 9.69 -17.53 1.51
C ILE A 158 10.77 -18.58 1.78
N GLU A 159 11.64 -18.86 0.82
CA GLU A 159 12.74 -19.84 0.99
C GLU A 159 13.68 -19.43 2.12
N SER A 160 13.96 -18.13 2.26
CA SER A 160 14.75 -17.60 3.38
C SER A 160 14.09 -17.89 4.73
N ARG A 161 12.76 -17.75 4.83
CA ARG A 161 12.00 -18.05 6.06
C ARG A 161 12.05 -19.54 6.39
N LYS A 162 11.89 -20.40 5.39
CA LYS A 162 12.04 -21.86 5.55
C LYS A 162 13.44 -22.22 6.04
N ALA A 163 14.48 -21.62 5.46
CA ALA A 163 15.85 -21.83 5.89
C ALA A 163 16.09 -21.39 7.35
N ILE A 164 15.53 -20.25 7.77
CA ILE A 164 15.57 -19.79 9.16
C ILE A 164 14.87 -20.81 10.07
N LEU A 165 13.66 -21.26 9.75
CA LEU A 165 12.93 -22.25 10.54
C LEU A 165 13.69 -23.58 10.66
N ALA A 166 14.39 -24.01 9.61
CA ALA A 166 15.13 -25.26 9.59
C ALA A 166 16.47 -25.19 10.36
N ARG A 167 17.10 -24.02 10.41
CA ARG A 167 18.51 -23.89 10.87
C ARG A 167 18.68 -23.05 12.13
N CYS A 168 17.77 -22.11 12.40
CA CYS A 168 17.88 -21.18 13.52
C CYS A 168 17.03 -21.67 14.71
N LYS A 169 17.61 -21.65 15.92
CA LYS A 169 16.91 -22.01 17.16
C LYS A 169 16.29 -20.81 17.88
N LEU A 170 16.95 -19.65 17.80
CA LEU A 170 16.63 -18.45 18.58
C LEU A 170 15.89 -17.37 17.77
N PHE A 171 16.01 -17.40 16.45
CA PHE A 171 15.35 -16.45 15.55
C PHE A 171 14.25 -17.17 14.78
N ARG A 172 13.06 -16.59 14.77
CA ARG A 172 11.92 -17.13 14.03
C ARG A 172 11.29 -16.03 13.17
N PRO A 173 10.87 -16.35 11.95
CA PRO A 173 10.08 -15.42 11.16
C PRO A 173 8.71 -15.22 11.81
N PHE A 174 8.22 -13.98 11.79
CA PHE A 174 6.88 -13.64 12.29
C PHE A 174 5.84 -13.96 11.20
N ILE A 175 5.35 -15.20 11.22
CA ILE A 175 4.38 -15.77 10.28
C ILE A 175 3.47 -16.76 11.04
N PRO A 176 2.29 -17.13 10.50
CA PRO A 176 1.47 -18.18 11.08
C PRO A 176 2.27 -19.48 11.21
N PRO A 177 2.30 -20.13 12.40
CA PRO A 177 3.04 -21.38 12.57
C PRO A 177 2.38 -22.57 11.86
N VAL A 178 1.05 -22.57 11.79
CA VAL A 178 0.21 -23.61 11.18
C VAL A 178 -0.86 -22.93 10.35
N VAL A 179 -1.09 -23.44 9.14
CA VAL A 179 -2.19 -23.04 8.25
C VAL A 179 -2.88 -24.33 7.80
N ASP A 180 -4.21 -24.37 7.84
CA ASP A 180 -5.03 -25.55 7.46
C ASP A 180 -4.52 -26.89 8.05
N GLY A 181 -4.04 -26.87 9.30
CA GLY A 181 -3.58 -28.05 10.02
C GLY A 181 -2.16 -28.53 9.69
N LYS A 182 -1.42 -27.83 8.83
CA LYS A 182 -0.04 -28.17 8.45
C LYS A 182 0.92 -27.03 8.76
N LEU A 183 2.18 -27.35 9.07
CA LEU A 183 3.21 -26.33 9.35
C LEU A 183 3.45 -25.48 8.09
N TRP A 184 3.64 -24.18 8.30
CA TRP A 184 3.81 -23.21 7.20
C TRP A 184 4.94 -23.60 6.23
N GLN A 185 6.09 -24.03 6.76
CA GLN A 185 7.27 -24.39 5.96
C GLN A 185 7.11 -25.67 5.13
N ASP A 186 6.11 -26.50 5.43
CA ASP A 186 5.92 -27.78 4.74
C ASP A 186 5.10 -27.62 3.43
N TYR A 187 4.55 -26.42 3.17
CA TYR A 187 3.87 -26.11 1.91
C TYR A 187 4.87 -25.80 0.79
N PRO A 188 4.58 -26.15 -0.49
CA PRO A 188 5.39 -25.72 -1.61
C PRO A 188 5.47 -24.18 -1.70
N THR A 189 6.63 -23.66 -2.07
CA THR A 189 6.86 -22.19 -2.13
C THR A 189 5.94 -21.49 -3.12
N SER A 190 5.64 -22.12 -4.24
CA SER A 190 4.67 -21.60 -5.22
C SER A 190 3.26 -21.44 -4.64
N VAL A 191 2.84 -22.33 -3.73
CA VAL A 191 1.54 -22.23 -3.04
C VAL A 191 1.58 -21.08 -2.04
N LEU A 192 2.65 -20.97 -1.25
CA LEU A 192 2.84 -19.86 -0.31
C LEU A 192 2.84 -18.50 -1.05
N ALA A 193 3.54 -18.40 -2.17
CA ALA A 193 3.69 -17.16 -2.94
C ALA A 193 2.41 -16.68 -3.65
N SER A 194 1.39 -17.52 -3.74
CA SER A 194 0.14 -17.22 -4.47
C SER A 194 -1.09 -17.10 -3.57
N ASP A 195 -0.97 -17.39 -2.27
CA ASP A 195 -2.10 -17.43 -1.36
C ASP A 195 -1.85 -16.58 -0.10
N ARG A 196 -2.66 -15.52 0.04
CA ARG A 196 -2.55 -14.56 1.15
C ARG A 196 -2.79 -15.18 2.53
N ARG A 197 -3.48 -16.32 2.63
CA ARG A 197 -3.81 -16.96 3.92
C ARG A 197 -2.56 -17.30 4.72
N PHE A 198 -1.45 -17.57 4.03
CA PHE A 198 -0.15 -17.84 4.63
C PHE A 198 0.52 -16.60 5.26
N PHE A 199 -0.05 -15.41 5.08
CA PHE A 199 0.45 -14.14 5.61
C PHE A 199 -0.64 -13.34 6.34
N SER A 200 -1.81 -13.94 6.58
CA SER A 200 -2.97 -13.23 7.15
C SER A 200 -3.01 -13.32 8.68
N PHE A 201 -3.50 -12.26 9.31
CA PHE A 201 -3.75 -12.18 10.76
C PHE A 201 -5.18 -12.64 11.07
N GLU A 202 -5.34 -13.91 11.41
CA GLU A 202 -6.65 -14.49 11.73
C GLU A 202 -7.16 -14.02 13.11
N PRO A 203 -8.47 -13.70 13.26
CA PRO A 203 -9.05 -13.33 14.54
C PRO A 203 -8.81 -14.37 15.64
N GLY A 204 -8.34 -13.91 16.80
CA GLY A 204 -8.12 -14.78 17.98
C GLY A 204 -6.92 -15.72 17.87
N ALA A 205 -6.11 -15.64 16.81
CA ALA A 205 -4.87 -16.40 16.75
C ALA A 205 -3.87 -15.90 17.80
N LYS A 206 -3.15 -16.83 18.44
CA LYS A 206 -2.27 -16.52 19.58
C LYS A 206 -0.83 -16.12 19.18
N TRP A 207 -0.49 -16.24 17.90
CA TRP A 207 0.89 -16.07 17.45
C TRP A 207 1.26 -14.60 17.17
N HIS A 208 0.24 -13.77 16.94
CA HIS A 208 0.33 -12.33 16.74
C HIS A 208 -0.27 -11.56 17.91
#